data_AF-A0A9P4LF19-F1
#
_entry.id   AF-A0A9P4LF19-F1
#
_cell.length_a   1.000
_cell.length_b   1.000
_cell.length_c   1.000
_cell.angle_alpha   90.00
_cell.angle_beta   90.00
_cell.angle_gamma   90.00
#
_symmetry.space_group_name_H-M   'P 1'
#
loop_
_entity.id
_entity.type
_entity.pdbx_description
1 polymer ?
#
loop_
_entity_poly.entity_id
_entity_poly.type
_entity_poly.pdbx_seq_one_letter_code
_entity_poly.pdbx_strand_id
1 'polypeptide(L)' 'IIRSDNKKGLSRDFAEACKSVGIKIETIAENTDEQKGLQEAAGKVIMQRTRALRISLGLLKALTNKLAVAAV' A
#
# COMPACT_ATOMS: atom_id res chain seq x y z
N ILE A 1 -6.99 -2.16 12.60
CA ILE A 1 -7.72 -3.24 11.88
C ILE A 1 -7.33 -3.12 10.42
N ILE A 2 -6.84 -4.20 9.81
CA ILE A 2 -6.47 -4.24 8.38
C ILE A 2 -7.65 -4.87 7.62
N ARG A 3 -8.17 -4.18 6.61
CA ARG A 3 -9.22 -4.71 5.72
C ARG A 3 -8.60 -5.04 4.37
N SER A 4 -8.75 -6.28 3.92
CA SER A 4 -8.16 -6.77 2.66
C SER A 4 -9.20 -7.47 1.81
N ASP A 5 -9.15 -7.25 0.51
CA ASP A 5 -9.88 -8.09 -0.44
C ASP A 5 -9.24 -9.48 -0.53
N ASN A 6 -10.04 -10.50 -0.82
CA ASN A 6 -9.66 -11.90 -0.64
C ASN A 6 -8.83 -12.48 -1.81
N LYS A 7 -8.27 -11.62 -2.68
CA LYS A 7 -7.83 -12.04 -4.03
C LYS A 7 -6.42 -12.63 -4.09
N LYS A 8 -5.57 -12.25 -3.15
CA LYS A 8 -4.31 -12.92 -2.82
C LYS A 8 -4.14 -12.82 -1.32
N GLY A 9 -4.60 -13.85 -0.62
CA GLY A 9 -4.56 -13.92 0.83
C GLY A 9 -3.23 -13.40 1.36
N LEU A 10 -3.32 -12.43 2.26
CA LEU A 10 -2.19 -11.96 3.06
C LEU A 10 -1.36 -13.19 3.47
N SER A 11 -0.05 -13.16 3.21
CA SER A 11 0.79 -14.33 3.46
C SER A 11 0.61 -14.81 4.90
N ARG A 12 0.74 -16.11 5.13
CA ARG A 12 0.60 -16.71 6.46
C ARG A 12 1.48 -15.96 7.48
N ASP A 13 2.71 -15.65 7.07
CA ASP A 13 3.68 -14.88 7.85
C ASP A 13 3.19 -13.47 8.20
N PHE A 14 2.52 -12.79 7.25
CA PHE A 14 1.94 -11.46 7.49
C PHE A 14 0.77 -11.53 8.47
N ALA A 15 -0.09 -12.54 8.35
CA ALA A 15 -1.21 -12.73 9.25
C ALA A 15 -0.75 -13.07 10.68
N GLU A 16 0.32 -13.86 10.81
CA GLU A 16 0.93 -14.24 12.07
C GLU A 16 1.65 -13.05 12.73
N ALA A 17 2.37 -12.24 11.93
CA ALA A 17 2.95 -10.99 12.39
C ALA A 17 1.87 -10.00 12.87
N CYS A 18 0.75 -9.86 12.14
CA CYS A 18 -0.33 -8.98 12.59
C CYS A 18 -0.94 -9.44 13.92
N LYS A 19 -1.12 -10.76 14.11
CA LYS A 19 -1.60 -11.31 15.38
C LYS A 19 -0.64 -11.05 16.53
N SER A 20 0.68 -11.16 16.31
CA SER A 20 1.67 -10.97 17.38
C SER A 20 1.73 -9.53 17.92
N VAL A 21 1.35 -8.53 17.11
CA VAL A 21 1.20 -7.12 17.53
C VAL A 21 -0.25 -6.71 17.84
N GLY A 22 -1.18 -7.67 17.91
CA GLY A 22 -2.58 -7.39 18.30
C GLY A 22 -3.44 -6.75 17.21
N ILE A 23 -2.99 -6.79 15.95
CA ILE A 23 -3.71 -6.23 14.80
C ILE A 23 -4.71 -7.26 14.26
N LYS A 24 -6.00 -6.92 14.29
CA LYS A 24 -7.07 -7.72 13.65
C LYS A 24 -7.09 -7.51 12.14
N ILE A 25 -7.22 -8.61 11.39
CA ILE A 25 -7.40 -8.65 9.94
C ILE A 25 -8.85 -9.03 9.64
N GLU A 26 -9.53 -8.24 8.82
CA GLU A 26 -10.88 -8.49 8.31
C GLU A 26 -10.81 -8.71 6.80
N THR A 27 -11.31 -9.86 6.34
CA THR A 27 -11.53 -10.11 4.92
C THR A 27 -12.80 -9.40 4.47
N ILE A 28 -12.68 -8.53 3.48
CA ILE A 28 -13.81 -7.85 2.85
C ILE A 28 -14.09 -8.43 1.47
N ALA A 29 -15.32 -8.22 0.98
CA ALA A 29 -15.70 -8.58 -0.38
C ALA A 29 -14.74 -7.95 -1.38
N GLU A 30 -14.58 -8.60 -2.54
CA GLU A 30 -13.77 -8.02 -3.60
C GLU A 30 -14.30 -6.63 -3.98
N ASN A 31 -13.36 -5.70 -4.17
CA ASN A 31 -13.69 -4.36 -4.65
C ASN A 31 -14.41 -4.43 -6.00
N THR A 32 -15.47 -3.62 -6.14
CA THR A 32 -16.08 -3.37 -7.45
C THR A 32 -15.04 -2.73 -8.39
N ASP A 33 -15.26 -2.78 -9.69
CA ASP A 33 -14.28 -2.22 -10.64
C ASP A 33 -14.11 -0.71 -10.47
N GLU A 34 -15.16 -0.01 -10.05
CA GLU A 34 -15.11 1.41 -9.64
C GLU A 34 -14.18 1.61 -8.43
N GLN A 35 -14.30 0.76 -7.40
CA GLN A 35 -13.44 0.82 -6.22
C GLN A 35 -11.98 0.47 -6.55
N LYS A 36 -11.74 -0.49 -7.45
CA LYS A 36 -10.39 -0.78 -7.97
C LYS A 36 -9.82 0.43 -8.72
N GLY A 37 -10.61 1.05 -9.58
CA GLY A 37 -10.22 2.25 -10.32
C GLY A 37 -9.82 3.40 -9.39
N LEU A 38 -10.55 3.60 -8.28
CA LEU A 38 -10.20 4.60 -7.26
C LEU A 38 -8.89 4.27 -6.55
N GLN A 39 -8.66 3.00 -6.18
CA GLN A 39 -7.41 2.57 -5.56
C GLN A 39 -6.21 2.73 -6.50
N GLU A 40 -6.36 2.35 -7.78
CA GLU A 40 -5.33 2.53 -8.80
C GLU A 40 -5.02 4.01 -9.03
N ALA A 41 -6.05 4.86 -9.09
CA ALA A 41 -5.89 6.30 -9.22
C ALA A 41 -5.12 6.89 -8.01
N ALA A 42 -5.48 6.49 -6.79
CA ALA A 42 -4.77 6.91 -5.59
C ALA A 42 -3.30 6.45 -5.60
N GLY A 43 -3.04 5.19 -5.96
CA GLY A 43 -1.68 4.65 -6.11
C GLY A 43 -0.85 5.43 -7.13
N LYS A 44 -1.45 5.79 -8.27
CA LYS A 44 -0.80 6.61 -9.30
C LYS A 44 -0.42 7.99 -8.77
N VAL A 45 -1.29 8.64 -8.01
CA VAL A 45 -1.01 9.95 -7.39
C VAL A 45 0.13 9.87 -6.38
N ILE A 46 0.13 8.86 -5.51
CA ILE A 46 1.21 8.64 -4.52
C ILE A 46 2.55 8.48 -5.25
N MET A 47 2.60 7.66 -6.30
CA MET A 47 3.83 7.42 -7.06
C MET A 47 4.31 8.67 -7.81
N GLN A 48 3.40 9.45 -8.38
CA GLN A 48 3.75 10.71 -9.05
C GLN A 48 4.34 11.74 -8.07
N ARG A 49 3.72 11.92 -6.90
CA ARG A 49 4.21 12.82 -5.86
C ARG A 49 5.56 12.37 -5.31
N THR A 50 5.69 11.07 -5.02
CA THR A 50 6.96 10.47 -4.58
C THR A 50 8.07 10.71 -5.61
N ARG A 51 7.77 10.52 -6.90
CA ARG A 51 8.73 10.79 -7.98
C ARG A 51 9.14 12.25 -8.03
N ALA A 52 8.19 13.18 -7.90
CA ALA A 52 8.47 14.62 -7.91
C ALA A 52 9.38 15.00 -6.74
N LEU A 53 9.05 14.55 -5.52
CA LEU A 53 9.85 14.78 -4.32
C LEU A 53 11.26 14.20 -4.48
N ARG A 54 11.38 12.95 -4.94
CA ARG A 54 12.67 12.31 -5.18
C ARG A 54 13.56 13.13 -6.13
N ILE A 55 12.99 13.62 -7.23
CA ILE A 55 13.73 14.44 -8.20
C ILE A 55 14.14 15.78 -7.58
N SER A 56 13.21 16.45 -6.88
CA SER A 56 13.48 17.75 -6.24
C SER A 56 14.58 17.69 -5.18
N LEU A 57 14.70 16.55 -4.49
CA LEU A 57 15.70 16.32 -3.44
C LEU A 57 16.99 15.68 -3.98
N GLY A 58 17.12 15.47 -5.29
CA GLY A 58 18.31 14.86 -5.90
C GLY A 58 18.54 13.39 -5.49
N LEU A 59 17.50 12.69 -5.05
CA LEU A 59 17.63 11.35 -4.46
C LEU A 59 17.75 10.24 -5.51
N LEU A 60 18.56 9.23 -5.20
CA LEU A 60 18.73 8.04 -6.02
C LEU A 60 17.39 7.32 -6.27
N LYS A 61 17.22 6.76 -7.46
CA LYS A 61 16.01 6.02 -7.85
C LYS A 61 15.69 4.87 -6.90
N ALA A 62 16.71 4.22 -6.33
CA ALA A 62 16.55 3.14 -5.36
C ALA A 62 15.80 3.56 -4.08
N LEU A 63 15.77 4.84 -3.74
CA LEU A 63 15.09 5.35 -2.55
C LEU A 63 13.59 5.62 -2.75
N THR A 64 13.06 5.44 -3.98
CA THR A 64 11.66 5.74 -4.30
C THR A 64 10.68 5.03 -3.38
N ASN A 65 10.89 3.72 -3.09
CA ASN A 65 9.98 2.96 -2.23
C ASN A 65 10.04 3.42 -0.77
N LYS A 66 11.24 3.73 -0.26
CA LYS A 66 11.40 4.28 1.10
C LYS A 66 10.71 5.63 1.23
N LEU A 67 10.82 6.47 0.20
CA LEU A 67 10.19 7.78 0.18
C LEU A 67 8.66 7.68 0.08
N ALA A 68 8.13 6.72 -0.71
CA ALA A 68 6.70 6.49 -0.82
C ALA A 68 6.08 6.08 0.52
N VAL A 69 6.77 5.24 1.29
CA VAL A 69 6.33 4.81 2.63
C VAL A 69 6.43 5.95 3.66
N ALA A 70 7.45 6.81 3.57
CA ALA A 70 7.63 7.92 4.50
C ALA A 70 6.72 9.14 4.21
N ALA A 71 6.13 9.22 3.02
CA ALA A 71 5.29 10.35 2.59
C ALA A 71 3.78 10.11 2.81
N VAL A 72 3.40 8.93 3.34
CA VAL A 72 2.03 8.53 3.70
C VAL A 72 1.90 8.59 5.22
#